data_AF-A0A1M6VR08-F1
#
_entry.id   AF-A0A1M6VR08-F1
#
_cell.length_a   1.000
_cell.length_b   1.000
_cell.length_c   1.000
_cell.angle_alpha   90.00
_cell.angle_beta   90.00
_cell.angle_gamma   90.00
#
_symmetry.space_group_name_H-M   'P 1'
#
loop_
_entity.id
_entity.type
_entity.pdbx_description
1 polymer ?
#
loop_
_entity_poly.entity_id
_entity_poly.type
_entity_poly.pdbx_seq_one_letter_code
_entity_poly.pdbx_strand_id
1 'polypeptide(L)'
;MSVSGKGLWAFPENIKRDGTRIYDAADYTDELVSYTRSGREQIEAACGGPPWGSKGEYAEQMQKNLGEAEEKLYMLLDYVAVAQRQAADGTLQSGDRLGGTEDLNNDISGNIMPGSGGRR
;
A
#
# COMPACT_ATOMS: atom_id res chain seq x y z
N MET A 1 15.37 -40.95 -4.05
CA MET A 1 14.44 -39.81 -3.93
C MET A 1 14.59 -39.22 -2.54
N SER A 2 15.24 -38.06 -2.44
CA SER A 2 15.32 -37.29 -1.21
C SER A 2 14.75 -35.92 -1.55
N VAL A 3 13.58 -35.60 -0.99
CA VAL A 3 12.99 -34.27 -1.12
C VAL A 3 13.80 -33.37 -0.21
N SER A 4 14.81 -32.71 -0.78
CA SER A 4 15.59 -31.68 -0.09
C SER A 4 14.62 -30.67 0.49
N GLY A 5 14.70 -30.44 1.80
CA GLY A 5 13.93 -29.42 2.49
C GLY A 5 14.07 -28.09 1.77
N LYS A 6 13.02 -27.70 1.05
CA LYS A 6 12.83 -26.32 0.64
C LYS A 6 12.49 -25.57 1.92
N GLY A 7 13.54 -25.18 2.66
CA GLY A 7 13.40 -24.18 3.70
C GLY A 7 12.61 -23.02 3.14
N LEU A 8 11.65 -22.53 3.91
CA LEU A 8 10.89 -21.34 3.60
C LEU A 8 11.89 -20.17 3.68
N TRP A 9 12.71 -19.97 2.65
CA TRP A 9 13.59 -18.81 2.53
C TRP A 9 12.69 -17.62 2.18
N ALA A 10 11.96 -17.11 3.16
CA ALA A 10 11.25 -15.86 3.03
C ALA A 10 12.30 -14.77 3.16
N PHE A 11 12.65 -14.08 2.06
CA PHE A 11 13.62 -12.99 2.08
C PHE A 11 13.01 -11.78 2.79
N PRO A 12 13.27 -11.55 4.10
CA PRO A 12 12.49 -10.59 4.88
C PRO A 12 12.72 -9.17 4.37
N GLU A 13 13.93 -8.88 3.89
CA GLU A 13 14.29 -7.61 3.28
C GLU A 13 13.53 -7.30 1.99
N ASN A 14 13.23 -8.31 1.17
CA ASN A 14 12.40 -8.09 -0.02
C ASN A 14 10.96 -7.74 0.36
N ILE A 15 10.43 -8.40 1.40
CA ILE A 15 9.09 -8.12 1.92
C ILE A 15 9.01 -6.71 2.50
N LYS A 16 10.02 -6.29 3.27
CA LYS A 16 10.09 -4.93 3.81
C LYS A 16 10.17 -3.88 2.69
N ARG A 17 11.06 -4.10 1.71
CA ARG A 17 11.22 -3.21 0.55
C ARG A 17 9.91 -3.08 -0.23
N ASP A 18 9.20 -4.18 -0.45
CA ASP A 18 7.92 -4.15 -1.15
C ASP A 18 6.86 -3.41 -0.31
N GLY A 19 6.88 -3.53 1.02
CA GLY A 19 6.08 -2.70 1.92
C GLY A 19 6.34 -1.20 1.78
N THR A 20 7.60 -0.77 1.73
CA THR A 20 7.95 0.64 1.47
C THR A 20 7.42 1.13 0.13
N ARG A 21 7.53 0.32 -0.94
CA ARG A 21 7.00 0.68 -2.25
C ARG A 21 5.47 0.83 -2.27
N ILE A 22 4.76 0.04 -1.46
CA ILE A 22 3.32 0.16 -1.32
C ILE A 22 2.96 1.47 -0.59
N TYR A 23 3.77 1.89 0.39
CA TYR A 23 3.63 3.20 1.03
C TYR A 23 3.81 4.34 0.02
N ASP A 24 4.87 4.31 -0.79
CA ASP A 24 5.12 5.32 -1.83
C ASP A 24 3.93 5.42 -2.81
N ALA A 25 3.32 4.28 -3.16
CA ALA A 25 2.16 4.25 -4.04
C ALA A 25 0.89 4.85 -3.39
N ALA A 26 0.73 4.67 -2.07
CA ALA A 26 -0.37 5.30 -1.32
C ALA A 26 -0.20 6.82 -1.26
N ASP A 27 1.01 7.29 -0.97
CA ASP A 27 1.30 8.73 -0.90
C ASP A 27 1.13 9.39 -2.27
N TYR A 28 1.59 8.74 -3.34
CA TYR A 28 1.34 9.21 -4.70
C TYR A 28 -0.16 9.28 -5.04
N THR A 29 -0.96 8.35 -4.54
CA THR A 29 -2.42 8.35 -4.76
C THR A 29 -3.06 9.56 -4.07
N ASP A 30 -2.68 9.86 -2.83
CA ASP A 30 -3.16 11.04 -2.10
C ASP A 30 -2.74 12.35 -2.78
N GLU A 31 -1.49 12.43 -3.25
CA GLU A 31 -0.99 13.59 -4.01
C GLU A 31 -1.81 13.82 -5.28
N LEU A 32 -2.14 12.75 -6.02
CA LEU A 32 -2.95 12.82 -7.23
C LEU A 32 -4.37 13.32 -6.92
N VAL A 33 -5.02 12.81 -5.87
CA VAL A 33 -6.36 13.26 -5.44
C VAL A 33 -6.32 14.73 -5.03
N SER A 34 -5.32 15.14 -4.25
CA SER A 34 -5.16 16.53 -3.82
C SER A 34 -4.97 17.48 -5.01
N TYR A 35 -4.07 17.12 -5.93
CA TYR A 35 -3.80 17.90 -7.13
C TYR A 35 -5.04 18.06 -8.01
N THR A 36 -5.76 16.96 -8.25
CA THR A 36 -6.96 16.96 -9.11
C THR A 36 -8.13 17.72 -8.49
N ARG A 37 -8.40 17.55 -7.18
CA ARG A 37 -9.40 18.36 -6.45
C ARG A 37 -9.06 19.85 -6.50
N SER A 38 -7.80 20.22 -6.27
CA SER A 38 -7.38 21.63 -6.37
C SER A 38 -7.58 22.20 -7.78
N GLY A 39 -7.24 21.42 -8.82
CA GLY A 39 -7.47 21.81 -10.21
C GLY A 39 -8.96 22.01 -10.51
N ARG A 40 -9.82 21.15 -9.96
CA ARG A 40 -11.27 21.26 -10.09
C ARG A 40 -11.80 22.54 -9.43
N GLU A 41 -11.39 22.82 -8.20
CA GLU A 41 -11.77 24.04 -7.47
C GLU A 41 -11.37 25.32 -8.23
N GLN A 42 -10.18 25.33 -8.83
CA GLN A 42 -9.71 26.47 -9.64
C GLN A 42 -10.58 26.69 -10.88
N ILE A 43 -10.96 25.61 -11.58
CA ILE A 43 -11.88 25.69 -12.73
C ILE A 43 -13.23 26.25 -12.29
N GLU A 44 -13.77 25.75 -11.18
CA GLU A 44 -15.07 26.20 -10.68
C GLU A 44 -15.04 27.67 -10.25
N ALA A 45 -13.97 28.10 -9.59
CA ALA A 45 -13.75 29.50 -9.24
C ALA A 45 -13.67 30.40 -10.49
N ALA A 46 -12.95 29.96 -11.53
CA ALA A 46 -12.81 30.70 -12.78
C ALA A 46 -14.14 30.80 -13.56
N CYS A 47 -14.97 29.75 -13.51
CA CYS A 47 -16.26 29.71 -14.19
C CYS A 47 -17.41 30.31 -13.38
N GLY A 48 -17.23 30.62 -12.09
CA GLY A 48 -18.30 31.05 -11.19
C GLY A 48 -19.30 29.93 -10.88
N GLY A 49 -18.84 28.68 -10.92
CA GLY A 49 -19.64 27.46 -10.76
C GLY A 49 -19.07 26.29 -11.58
N PRO A 50 -19.81 25.17 -11.70
CA PRO A 50 -19.37 24.03 -12.51
C PRO A 50 -19.05 24.45 -13.97
N PRO A 51 -18.06 23.83 -14.63
CA PRO A 51 -17.64 24.21 -15.98
C PRO A 51 -18.72 24.00 -17.05
N TRP A 52 -19.72 23.16 -16.78
CA TRP A 52 -20.90 22.96 -17.63
C TRP A 52 -22.08 23.90 -17.27
N GLY A 53 -21.87 24.87 -16.38
CA GLY A 53 -22.89 25.77 -15.88
C GLY A 53 -23.72 25.19 -14.74
N SER A 54 -24.63 26.01 -14.20
CA SER A 54 -25.41 25.69 -13.00
C SER A 54 -26.92 25.64 -13.22
N LYS A 55 -27.39 25.81 -14.47
CA LYS A 55 -28.82 25.80 -14.82
C LYS A 55 -29.07 25.14 -16.16
N GLY A 56 -30.24 24.50 -16.27
CA GLY A 56 -30.73 23.88 -17.50
C GLY A 56 -30.38 22.39 -17.58
N GLU A 57 -31.10 21.68 -18.45
CA GLU A 57 -31.03 20.22 -18.58
C GLU A 57 -29.61 19.71 -18.87
N TYR A 58 -28.85 20.44 -19.69
CA TYR A 58 -27.44 20.11 -19.96
C TYR A 58 -26.58 20.13 -18.70
N ALA A 59 -26.68 21.18 -17.89
CA ALA A 59 -25.92 21.31 -16.65
C ALA A 59 -26.29 20.22 -15.64
N GLU A 60 -27.57 19.89 -15.53
CA GLU A 60 -28.06 18.81 -14.66
C GLU A 60 -27.54 17.44 -15.10
N GLN A 61 -27.58 17.14 -16.40
CA GLN A 61 -27.07 15.87 -16.93
C GLN A 61 -25.55 15.76 -16.74
N MET A 62 -24.80 16.83 -16.98
CA MET A 62 -23.34 16.85 -16.78
C MET A 62 -22.97 16.71 -15.30
N GLN A 63 -23.69 17.39 -14.40
CA GLN A 63 -23.47 17.23 -12.96
C GLN A 63 -23.72 15.80 -12.51
N LYS A 64 -24.82 15.19 -12.94
CA LYS A 64 -25.17 13.82 -12.59
C LYS A 64 -24.18 12.79 -13.14
N ASN A 65 -23.71 12.99 -14.37
CA ASN A 65 -22.85 11.99 -15.02
C ASN A 65 -21.38 12.18 -14.66
N LEU A 66 -20.86 13.40 -14.78
CA LEU A 66 -19.44 13.68 -14.58
C LEU A 66 -19.14 14.14 -13.16
N GLY A 67 -19.95 15.03 -12.59
CA GLY A 67 -19.74 15.52 -11.23
C GLY A 67 -19.82 14.38 -10.19
N GLU A 68 -20.90 13.60 -10.21
CA GLU A 68 -21.02 12.45 -9.29
C GLU A 68 -19.98 11.34 -9.56
N ALA A 69 -19.59 11.13 -10.82
CA ALA A 69 -18.56 10.14 -11.15
C ALA A 69 -17.19 10.56 -10.63
N GLU A 70 -16.85 11.84 -10.76
CA GLU A 70 -15.63 12.44 -10.20
C GLU A 70 -15.60 12.31 -8.68
N GLU A 71 -16.69 12.63 -8.00
CA GLU A 71 -16.80 12.47 -6.53
C GLU A 71 -16.60 11.00 -6.11
N LYS A 72 -17.25 10.06 -6.79
CA LYS A 72 -17.10 8.62 -6.54
C LYS A 72 -15.68 8.13 -6.81
N LEU A 73 -15.03 8.64 -7.85
CA LEU A 73 -13.64 8.31 -8.15
C LEU A 73 -12.72 8.76 -7.01
N TYR A 74 -12.90 9.98 -6.48
CA TYR A 74 -12.10 10.44 -5.35
C TYR A 74 -12.32 9.59 -4.10
N MET A 75 -13.58 9.26 -3.77
CA MET A 75 -13.86 8.35 -2.66
C MET A 75 -13.20 6.98 -2.82
N LEU A 76 -13.18 6.43 -4.03
CA LEU A 76 -12.50 5.17 -4.32
C LEU A 76 -10.98 5.30 -4.14
N LEU A 77 -10.37 6.38 -4.64
CA LEU A 77 -8.92 6.60 -4.52
C LEU A 77 -8.49 6.80 -3.06
N ASP A 78 -9.26 7.59 -2.28
CA ASP A 78 -9.04 7.76 -0.85
C ASP A 78 -9.07 6.40 -0.11
N TYR A 79 -10.03 5.52 -0.47
CA TYR A 79 -10.10 4.17 0.07
C TYR A 79 -8.92 3.28 -0.36
N VAL A 80 -8.49 3.37 -1.62
CA VAL A 80 -7.36 2.60 -2.15
C VAL A 80 -6.06 2.98 -1.42
N ALA A 81 -5.82 4.27 -1.19
CA ALA A 81 -4.64 4.74 -0.46
C ALA A 81 -4.61 4.17 0.97
N VAL A 82 -5.75 4.16 1.67
CA VAL A 82 -5.86 3.53 3.00
C VAL A 82 -5.58 2.03 2.94
N ALA A 83 -6.17 1.32 1.97
CA ALA A 83 -5.95 -0.11 1.80
C ALA A 83 -4.48 -0.45 1.48
N GLN A 84 -3.81 0.38 0.68
CA GLN A 84 -2.39 0.26 0.39
C GLN A 84 -1.55 0.42 1.66
N ARG A 85 -1.79 1.45 2.48
CA ARG A 85 -1.07 1.63 3.76
C ARG A 85 -1.25 0.45 4.70
N GLN A 86 -2.46 -0.08 4.83
CA GLN A 86 -2.71 -1.27 5.64
C GLN A 86 -1.96 -2.50 5.12
N ALA A 87 -1.87 -2.67 3.79
CA ALA A 87 -1.09 -3.74 3.19
C ALA A 87 0.42 -3.53 3.40
N ALA A 88 0.90 -2.30 3.31
CA ALA A 88 2.27 -1.93 3.60
C ALA A 88 2.65 -2.24 5.07
N ASP A 89 1.79 -1.89 6.01
CA ASP A 89 1.98 -2.24 7.43
C ASP A 89 2.07 -3.76 7.64
N GLY A 90 1.18 -4.52 7.01
CA GLY A 90 1.18 -5.97 7.08
C GLY A 90 2.46 -6.60 6.53
N THR A 91 2.98 -6.07 5.42
CA THR A 91 4.23 -6.55 4.82
C THR A 91 5.45 -6.17 5.67
N LEU A 92 5.56 -4.93 6.14
CA LEU A 92 6.64 -4.51 7.05
C LEU A 92 6.66 -5.36 8.32
N GLN A 93 5.51 -5.53 8.97
CA GLN A 93 5.39 -6.35 10.18
C GLN A 93 5.77 -7.82 9.91
N SER A 94 5.40 -8.37 8.74
CA SER A 94 5.78 -9.73 8.35
C SER A 94 7.28 -9.84 8.12
N GLY A 95 7.89 -8.87 7.45
CA GLY A 95 9.34 -8.80 7.24
C GLY A 95 10.12 -8.68 8.56
N ASP A 96 9.66 -7.87 9.51
CA ASP A 96 10.29 -7.73 10.82
C ASP A 96 10.24 -9.03 11.63
N ARG A 97 9.07 -9.68 11.64
CA ARG A 97 8.90 -10.97 12.32
C ARG A 97 9.77 -12.05 11.72
N LEU A 98 9.82 -12.16 10.39
CA LEU A 98 10.64 -13.16 9.71
C LEU A 98 12.13 -12.94 9.98
N GLY A 99 12.62 -11.70 9.89
CA GLY A 99 14.00 -11.36 10.23
C GLY A 99 14.37 -11.74 11.66
N GLY A 100 13.55 -11.35 12.65
CA GLY A 100 13.80 -11.71 14.05
C GLY A 100 13.73 -13.22 14.32
N THR A 101 12.91 -13.97 13.57
CA THR A 101 12.84 -15.43 13.69
C THR A 101 14.08 -16.10 13.07
N GLU A 102 14.59 -15.57 11.95
CA GLU A 102 15.85 -16.02 11.35
C GLU A 102 17.05 -15.71 12.25
N ASP A 103 17.10 -14.53 12.89
CA ASP A 103 18.14 -14.17 13.85
C ASP A 103 18.16 -15.10 15.07
N LEU A 104 16.99 -15.41 15.64
CA LEU A 104 16.86 -16.38 16.73
C LEU A 104 17.27 -17.80 16.30
N ASN A 105 16.94 -18.21 15.08
CA ASN A 105 17.37 -19.51 14.56
C ASN A 105 18.89 -19.57 14.32
N ASN A 106 19.49 -18.49 13.83
CA ASN A 106 20.94 -18.38 13.67
C ASN A 106 21.66 -18.39 15.03
N ASP A 107 21.12 -17.72 16.04
CA ASP A 107 21.69 -17.69 17.38
C ASP A 107 21.56 -19.06 18.09
N ILE A 108 20.42 -19.74 17.96
CA ILE A 108 20.25 -21.11 18.48
C ILE A 108 21.16 -22.10 17.75
N SER A 109 21.23 -22.05 16.42
CA SER A 109 22.11 -22.95 15.65
C SER A 109 23.60 -22.67 15.83
N GLY A 110 23.98 -21.42 16.11
CA GLY A 110 25.34 -21.03 16.47
C GLY A 110 25.75 -21.43 17.89
N ASN A 111 24.80 -21.43 18.84
CA ASN A 111 25.03 -21.83 20.23
C ASN A 111 24.89 -23.35 20.47
N ILE A 112 24.28 -24.10 19.54
CA ILE A 112 24.39 -25.56 19.51
C ILE A 112 25.76 -25.91 18.91
N MET A 113 26.83 -25.81 19.72
CA MET A 113 27.97 -26.69 19.48
C MET A 113 27.42 -28.13 19.48
N PRO A 114 27.71 -28.96 18.46
CA PRO A 114 27.47 -30.38 18.56
C PRO A 114 28.41 -30.89 19.65
N GLY A 115 27.90 -30.98 20.87
CA GLY A 115 28.65 -31.43 22.02
C GLY A 115 29.25 -32.80 21.73
N SER A 116 30.58 -32.84 21.80
CA SER A 116 31.26 -33.63 22.83
C SER A 116 30.42 -34.83 23.29
N GLY A 117 30.51 -35.92 22.53
CA GLY A 117 30.05 -37.23 22.97
C GLY A 117 30.88 -37.70 24.17
N GLY A 118 30.54 -37.21 25.36
CA GLY A 118 30.97 -37.76 26.63
C GLY A 118 30.32 -39.14 26.81
N ARG A 119 31.03 -40.19 26.37
CA ARG A 119 30.73 -41.56 26.78
C ARG A 119 31.39 -41.82 28.13
N ARG A 120 30.55 -42.18 29.10
CA ARG A 120 30.93 -43.04 30.23
C ARG A 120 31.56 -44.34 29.72
#